data_AF-A0A7S3TL13-F1
#
_entry.id   AF-A0A7S3TL13-F1
#
_cell.length_a   1.000
_cell.length_b   1.000
_cell.length_c   1.000
_cell.angle_alpha   90.00
_cell.angle_beta   90.00
_cell.angle_gamma   90.00
#
_symmetry.space_group_name_H-M   'P 1'
#
loop_
_entity.id
_entity.type
_entity.pdbx_description
1 polymer ?
#
loop_
_entity_poly.entity_id
_entity_poly.type
_entity_poly.pdbx_seq_one_letter_code
_entity_poly.pdbx_strand_id
1 'polypeptide(L)'
;DIEERKRKSEQLKLEQEEKRKAAQALAEERSKELEKLVEKAEAAKEKLKKAVEPLTDGSDLTEKKLTATLKAVESSSDASENAVKTVAEFLTTTGAELNPPGLNVETRQAIQKLRQRLEAVRREAATESKKVASGKEVAQKKIAAKLITSKMDATFA
;
A
#
# COMPACT_ATOMS: atom_id res chain seq x y z
N ASP A 1 -35.51 26.94 39.75
CA ASP A 1 -34.11 27.37 39.54
C ASP A 1 -33.76 27.39 38.05
N ILE A 2 -33.81 28.57 37.42
CA ILE A 2 -33.53 28.76 35.98
C ILE A 2 -32.06 29.10 35.77
N GLU A 3 -31.43 29.81 36.71
CA GLU A 3 -30.01 30.16 36.66
C GLU A 3 -29.12 28.93 36.81
N GLU A 4 -29.45 28.00 37.71
CA GLU A 4 -28.70 26.75 37.86
C GLU A 4 -28.75 25.90 36.57
N ARG A 5 -29.90 25.90 35.87
CA ARG A 5 -30.05 25.23 34.56
C ARG A 5 -29.26 25.91 33.45
N LYS A 6 -29.20 27.25 33.43
CA LYS A 6 -28.39 28.01 32.46
C LYS A 6 -26.89 27.73 32.63
N ARG A 7 -26.38 27.79 33.88
CA ARG A 7 -24.97 27.48 34.19
C ARG A 7 -24.60 26.05 33.79
N LYS A 8 -25.43 25.06 34.15
CA LYS A 8 -25.23 23.66 33.72
C LYS A 8 -25.23 23.52 32.20
N SER A 9 -26.10 24.23 31.48
CA SER A 9 -26.12 24.20 30.01
C SER A 9 -24.89 24.83 29.37
N GLU A 10 -24.38 25.93 29.91
CA GLU A 10 -23.17 26.59 29.39
C GLU A 10 -21.93 25.73 29.64
N GLN A 11 -21.82 25.13 30.81
CA GLN A 11 -20.73 24.23 31.17
C GLN A 11 -20.73 22.97 30.29
N LEU A 12 -21.90 22.37 30.03
CA LEU A 12 -22.03 21.26 29.10
C LEU A 12 -21.65 21.62 27.66
N LYS A 13 -21.94 22.85 27.20
CA LYS A 13 -21.54 23.31 25.87
C LYS A 13 -20.02 23.47 25.77
N LEU A 14 -19.38 24.06 26.78
CA LEU A 14 -17.92 24.21 26.84
C LEU A 14 -17.22 22.84 26.84
N GLU A 15 -17.65 21.92 27.69
CA GLU A 15 -17.09 20.56 27.73
C GLU A 15 -17.27 19.81 26.40
N GLN A 16 -18.42 19.96 25.74
CA GLN A 16 -18.65 19.35 24.43
C GLN A 16 -17.77 19.97 23.35
N GLU A 17 -17.54 21.29 23.39
CA GLU A 17 -16.67 21.97 22.45
C GLU A 17 -15.21 21.54 22.63
N GLU A 18 -14.72 21.44 23.87
CA GLU A 18 -13.38 20.94 24.16
C GLU A 18 -13.19 19.49 23.71
N LYS A 19 -14.17 18.61 23.98
CA LYS A 19 -14.14 17.22 23.51
C LYS A 19 -14.11 17.14 21.98
N ARG A 20 -14.85 18.00 21.28
CA ARG A 20 -14.82 18.07 19.81
C ARG A 20 -13.47 18.52 19.29
N LYS A 21 -12.88 19.58 19.88
CA LYS A 21 -11.55 20.07 19.50
C LYS A 21 -10.47 19.01 19.72
N ALA A 22 -10.50 18.33 20.87
CA ALA A 22 -9.56 17.24 21.17
C ALA A 22 -9.71 16.07 20.20
N ALA A 23 -10.94 15.64 19.91
CA ALA A 23 -11.20 14.58 18.94
C ALA A 23 -10.77 14.95 17.52
N GLN A 24 -10.95 16.21 17.12
CA GLN A 24 -10.51 16.71 15.83
C GLN A 24 -8.98 16.74 15.72
N ALA A 25 -8.29 17.26 16.74
CA ALA A 25 -6.83 17.27 16.77
C ALA A 25 -6.25 15.84 16.70
N LEU A 26 -6.86 14.89 17.43
CA LEU A 26 -6.47 13.50 17.40
C LEU A 26 -6.71 12.87 16.02
N ALA A 27 -7.87 13.14 15.38
CA ALA A 27 -8.16 12.66 14.03
C ALA A 27 -7.17 13.21 12.99
N GLU A 28 -6.74 14.46 13.11
CA GLU A 28 -5.73 15.08 12.26
C GLU A 28 -4.35 14.44 12.46
N GLU A 29 -3.95 14.17 13.71
CA GLU A 29 -2.72 13.45 14.03
C GLU A 29 -2.72 12.03 13.43
N ARG A 30 -3.81 11.27 13.66
CA ARG A 30 -3.97 9.93 13.10
C ARG A 30 -4.06 9.93 11.58
N SER A 31 -4.63 10.97 10.98
CA SER A 31 -4.65 11.13 9.53
C SER A 31 -3.24 11.31 8.95
N LYS A 32 -2.37 12.07 9.63
CA LYS A 32 -0.95 12.23 9.21
C LYS A 32 -0.16 10.94 9.37
N GLU A 33 -0.44 10.17 10.42
CA GLU A 33 0.16 8.86 10.62
C GLU A 33 -0.29 7.86 9.53
N LEU A 34 -1.59 7.85 9.22
CA LEU A 34 -2.15 7.07 8.12
C LEU A 34 -1.50 7.44 6.78
N GLU A 35 -1.30 8.73 6.51
CA GLU A 35 -0.65 9.21 5.29
C GLU A 35 0.75 8.64 5.13
N LYS A 36 1.59 8.71 6.17
CA LYS A 36 2.94 8.14 6.15
C LYS A 36 2.94 6.63 5.91
N LEU A 37 1.96 5.90 6.45
CA LEU A 37 1.82 4.47 6.22
C LEU A 37 1.40 4.17 4.78
N VAL A 38 0.46 4.94 4.22
CA VAL A 38 0.05 4.82 2.82
C VAL A 38 1.19 5.13 1.87
N GLU A 39 1.99 6.17 2.12
CA GLU A 39 3.19 6.47 1.32
C GLU A 39 4.21 5.34 1.34
N LYS A 40 4.43 4.70 2.50
CA LYS A 40 5.29 3.50 2.60
C LYS A 40 4.75 2.35 1.78
N ALA A 41 3.43 2.13 1.79
CA ALA A 41 2.79 1.08 1.00
C ALA A 41 2.88 1.37 -0.51
N GLU A 42 2.69 2.62 -0.92
CA GLU A 42 2.88 3.06 -2.31
C GLU A 42 4.33 2.84 -2.77
N ALA A 43 5.31 3.22 -1.94
CA ALA A 43 6.72 3.01 -2.24
C ALA A 43 7.09 1.52 -2.35
N ALA A 44 6.52 0.67 -1.49
CA ALA A 44 6.71 -0.78 -1.55
C ALA A 44 6.11 -1.37 -2.83
N LYS A 45 4.91 -0.93 -3.23
CA LYS A 45 4.28 -1.31 -4.50
C LYS A 45 5.10 -0.90 -5.70
N GLU A 46 5.69 0.30 -5.71
CA GLU A 46 6.57 0.72 -6.82
C GLU A 46 7.87 -0.09 -6.88
N LYS A 47 8.42 -0.50 -5.74
CA LYS A 47 9.56 -1.43 -5.72
C LYS A 47 9.18 -2.79 -6.32
N LEU A 48 8.00 -3.32 -5.97
CA LEU A 48 7.49 -4.55 -6.57
C LEU A 48 7.35 -4.41 -8.09
N LYS A 49 6.73 -3.32 -8.56
CA LYS A 49 6.59 -3.06 -10.00
C LYS A 49 7.94 -3.08 -10.74
N LYS A 50 8.93 -2.37 -10.23
CA LYS A 50 10.30 -2.36 -10.80
C LYS A 50 11.00 -3.71 -10.73
N ALA A 51 10.72 -4.51 -9.70
CA ALA A 51 11.27 -5.86 -9.60
C ALA A 51 10.63 -6.83 -10.62
N VAL A 52 9.36 -6.62 -10.96
CA VAL A 52 8.61 -7.44 -11.94
C VAL A 52 8.93 -7.05 -13.39
N GLU A 53 9.25 -5.78 -13.66
CA GLU A 53 9.54 -5.23 -15.00
C GLU A 53 10.49 -6.10 -15.86
N PRO A 54 11.62 -6.64 -15.35
CA PRO A 54 12.50 -7.50 -16.14
C PRO A 54 11.86 -8.83 -16.60
N LEU A 55 10.80 -9.28 -15.93
CA LEU A 55 10.06 -10.50 -16.29
C LEU A 55 9.04 -10.24 -17.41
N THR A 56 8.60 -8.99 -17.58
CA THR A 56 7.52 -8.62 -18.52
C THR A 56 8.02 -7.94 -19.78
N ASP A 57 9.14 -7.21 -19.71
CA ASP A 57 9.64 -6.39 -20.82
C ASP A 57 10.41 -7.18 -21.88
N GLY A 58 10.28 -8.51 -21.82
CA GLY A 58 10.98 -9.40 -22.73
C GLY A 58 12.50 -9.31 -22.61
N SER A 59 13.01 -8.79 -21.49
CA SER A 59 14.43 -8.64 -21.21
C SER A 59 15.17 -9.95 -21.42
N ASP A 60 16.37 -9.86 -21.99
CA ASP A 60 17.22 -11.01 -22.22
C ASP A 60 17.90 -11.45 -20.91
N LEU A 61 17.17 -12.25 -20.14
CA LEU A 61 17.63 -12.77 -18.86
C LEU A 61 18.43 -14.04 -19.06
N THR A 62 19.61 -14.10 -18.43
CA THR A 62 20.30 -15.37 -18.18
C THR A 62 19.66 -16.07 -16.99
N GLU A 63 19.91 -17.38 -16.82
CA GLU A 63 19.39 -18.14 -15.68
C GLU A 63 19.78 -17.55 -14.32
N LYS A 64 21.03 -17.05 -14.21
CA LYS A 64 21.52 -16.33 -13.02
C LYS A 64 20.74 -15.03 -12.78
N LYS A 65 20.48 -14.25 -13.82
CA LYS A 65 19.70 -13.01 -13.72
C LYS A 65 18.25 -13.28 -13.37
N LEU A 66 17.63 -14.29 -13.98
CA LEU A 66 16.26 -14.72 -13.67
C LEU A 66 16.12 -15.10 -12.19
N THR A 67 17.08 -15.88 -11.66
CA THR A 67 17.09 -16.25 -10.23
C THR A 67 17.20 -15.03 -9.32
N ALA A 68 18.05 -14.06 -9.66
CA ALA A 68 18.18 -12.82 -8.90
C ALA A 68 16.91 -11.97 -8.96
N THR A 69 16.30 -11.84 -10.14
CA THR A 69 15.03 -11.13 -10.34
C THR A 69 13.91 -11.76 -9.51
N LEU A 70 13.76 -13.09 -9.52
CA LEU A 70 12.72 -13.77 -8.73
C LEU A 70 12.89 -13.52 -7.22
N LYS A 71 14.12 -13.54 -6.70
CA LYS A 71 14.38 -13.18 -5.29
C LYS A 71 14.03 -11.73 -4.97
N ALA A 72 14.33 -10.81 -5.89
CA ALA A 72 13.98 -9.40 -5.73
C ALA A 72 12.45 -9.19 -5.74
N VAL A 73 11.74 -9.92 -6.60
CA VAL A 73 10.27 -9.93 -6.65
C VAL A 73 9.68 -10.48 -5.36
N GLU A 74 10.16 -11.62 -4.86
CA GLU A 74 9.70 -12.23 -3.61
C GLU A 74 9.86 -11.26 -2.43
N SER A 75 11.07 -10.72 -2.22
CA SER A 75 11.33 -9.73 -1.17
C SER A 75 10.46 -8.48 -1.29
N SER A 76 10.23 -7.98 -2.51
CA SER A 76 9.39 -6.80 -2.75
C SER A 76 7.90 -7.10 -2.58
N SER A 77 7.46 -8.32 -2.89
CA SER A 77 6.10 -8.79 -2.67
C SER A 77 5.79 -8.84 -1.18
N ASP A 78 6.66 -9.47 -0.40
CA ASP A 78 6.52 -9.54 1.06
C ASP A 78 6.52 -8.14 1.70
N ALA A 79 7.41 -7.25 1.23
CA ALA A 79 7.45 -5.87 1.71
C ALA A 79 6.16 -5.10 1.41
N SER A 80 5.60 -5.29 0.20
CA SER A 80 4.34 -4.66 -0.21
C SER A 80 3.16 -5.19 0.61
N GLU A 81 3.07 -6.51 0.79
CA GLU A 81 2.01 -7.14 1.59
C GLU A 81 2.07 -6.71 3.05
N ASN A 82 3.26 -6.70 3.65
CA ASN A 82 3.45 -6.24 5.03
C ASN A 82 3.07 -4.77 5.21
N ALA A 83 3.42 -3.90 4.25
CA ALA A 83 3.06 -2.49 4.31
C ALA A 83 1.54 -2.29 4.24
N VAL A 84 0.86 -3.00 3.33
CA VAL A 84 -0.61 -2.99 3.24
C VAL A 84 -1.26 -3.52 4.51
N LYS A 85 -0.72 -4.60 5.10
CA LYS A 85 -1.21 -5.18 6.34
C LYS A 85 -1.07 -4.20 7.51
N THR A 86 0.07 -3.52 7.60
CA THR A 86 0.33 -2.50 8.64
C THR A 86 -0.70 -1.37 8.56
N VAL A 87 -1.02 -0.88 7.35
CA VAL A 87 -2.05 0.15 7.17
C VAL A 87 -3.43 -0.38 7.59
N ALA A 88 -3.74 -1.64 7.27
CA ALA A 88 -5.01 -2.27 7.63
C ALA A 88 -5.18 -2.43 9.15
N GLU A 89 -4.12 -2.86 9.84
CA GLU A 89 -4.08 -2.99 11.29
C GLU A 89 -4.22 -1.62 11.97
N PHE A 90 -3.55 -0.59 11.43
CA PHE A 90 -3.72 0.78 11.88
C PHE A 90 -5.18 1.22 11.77
N LEU A 91 -5.79 1.08 10.58
CA LEU A 91 -7.19 1.46 10.34
C LEU A 91 -8.19 0.68 11.21
N THR A 92 -7.86 -0.54 11.61
CA THR A 92 -8.67 -1.37 12.50
C THR A 92 -8.57 -0.87 13.94
N THR A 93 -7.36 -0.52 14.38
CA THR A 93 -7.07 -0.13 15.76
C THR A 93 -7.49 1.32 16.05
N THR A 94 -7.22 2.24 15.12
CA THR A 94 -7.45 3.69 15.28
C THR A 94 -8.66 4.18 14.48
N GLY A 95 -9.46 3.28 13.91
CA GLY A 95 -10.57 3.62 13.01
C GLY A 95 -11.63 4.53 13.63
N ALA A 96 -11.92 4.37 14.93
CA ALA A 96 -12.86 5.22 15.65
C ALA A 96 -12.31 6.65 15.86
N GLU A 97 -11.00 6.77 16.09
CA GLU A 97 -10.30 8.07 16.25
C GLU A 97 -10.21 8.83 14.92
N LEU A 98 -10.23 8.12 13.79
CA LEU A 98 -10.23 8.70 12.45
C LEU A 98 -11.61 9.18 11.99
N ASN A 99 -12.70 8.83 12.68
CA ASN A 99 -14.05 9.26 12.30
C ASN A 99 -14.92 9.62 13.51
N PRO A 100 -14.48 10.59 14.35
CA PRO A 100 -15.28 11.02 15.47
C PRO A 100 -16.54 11.78 15.00
N PRO A 101 -17.63 11.77 15.79
CA PRO A 101 -18.81 12.58 15.52
C PRO A 101 -18.45 14.07 15.48
N GLY A 102 -18.92 14.78 14.44
CA GLY A 102 -18.65 16.20 14.28
C GLY A 102 -17.28 16.56 13.71
N LEU A 103 -16.52 15.57 13.20
CA LEU A 103 -15.32 15.83 12.41
C LEU A 103 -15.63 16.77 11.24
N ASN A 104 -14.73 17.72 10.99
CA ASN A 104 -14.85 18.61 9.85
C ASN A 104 -14.85 17.84 8.51
N VAL A 105 -15.37 18.48 7.46
CA VAL A 105 -15.50 17.85 6.14
C VAL A 105 -14.13 17.59 5.50
N GLU A 106 -13.17 18.50 5.69
CA GLU A 106 -11.84 18.42 5.10
C GLU A 106 -11.05 17.21 5.60
N THR A 107 -10.95 17.00 6.91
CA THR A 107 -10.24 15.86 7.50
C THR A 107 -10.94 14.54 7.11
N ARG A 108 -12.28 14.53 7.07
CA ARG A 108 -13.02 13.35 6.59
C ARG A 108 -12.67 13.00 5.13
N GLN A 109 -12.63 14.00 4.25
CA GLN A 109 -12.26 13.81 2.84
C GLN A 109 -10.80 13.37 2.69
N ALA A 110 -9.88 13.93 3.48
CA ALA A 110 -8.48 13.52 3.48
C ALA A 110 -8.33 12.03 3.84
N ILE A 111 -8.97 11.59 4.93
CA ILE A 111 -8.97 10.19 5.36
C ILE A 111 -9.61 9.28 4.30
N GLN A 112 -10.69 9.72 3.66
CA GLN A 112 -11.31 8.95 2.57
C GLN A 112 -10.39 8.80 1.36
N LYS A 113 -9.67 9.86 0.97
CA LYS A 113 -8.67 9.81 -0.11
C LYS A 113 -7.53 8.84 0.23
N LEU A 114 -7.06 8.83 1.48
CA LEU A 114 -6.04 7.89 1.94
C LEU A 114 -6.51 6.43 1.84
N ARG A 115 -7.78 6.15 2.20
CA ARG A 115 -8.38 4.82 2.03
C ARG A 115 -8.47 4.40 0.55
N GLN A 116 -8.84 5.32 -0.34
CA GLN A 116 -8.87 5.07 -1.79
C GLN A 116 -7.48 4.78 -2.35
N ARG A 117 -6.46 5.53 -1.93
CA ARG A 117 -5.05 5.29 -2.28
C ARG A 117 -4.59 3.89 -1.84
N LEU A 118 -4.89 3.48 -0.61
CA LEU A 118 -4.57 2.13 -0.13
C LEU A 118 -5.24 1.03 -0.96
N GLU A 119 -6.51 1.20 -1.33
CA GLU A 119 -7.21 0.25 -2.19
C GLU A 119 -6.58 0.17 -3.60
N ALA A 120 -6.13 1.31 -4.16
CA ALA A 120 -5.38 1.30 -5.41
C ALA A 120 -4.06 0.54 -5.27
N VAL A 121 -3.28 0.79 -4.21
CA VAL A 121 -2.05 0.06 -3.89
C VAL A 121 -2.30 -1.45 -3.84
N ARG A 122 -3.34 -1.89 -3.14
CA ARG A 122 -3.73 -3.31 -3.05
C ARG A 122 -4.00 -3.92 -4.43
N ARG A 123 -4.82 -3.26 -5.23
CA ARG A 123 -5.20 -3.73 -6.57
C ARG A 123 -4.01 -3.81 -7.51
N GLU A 124 -3.16 -2.79 -7.48
CA GLU A 124 -1.98 -2.73 -8.33
C GLU A 124 -0.93 -3.77 -7.90
N ALA A 125 -0.66 -3.90 -6.60
CA ALA A 125 0.24 -4.95 -6.09
C ALA A 125 -0.23 -6.36 -6.47
N ALA A 126 -1.55 -6.62 -6.38
CA ALA A 126 -2.13 -7.89 -6.82
C ALA A 126 -1.99 -8.09 -8.35
N THR A 127 -2.08 -7.02 -9.12
CA THR A 127 -1.89 -7.05 -10.58
C THR A 127 -0.44 -7.36 -10.94
N GLU A 128 0.54 -6.70 -10.30
CA GLU A 128 1.96 -6.99 -10.52
C GLU A 128 2.31 -8.42 -10.11
N SER A 129 1.78 -8.90 -8.98
CA SER A 129 1.98 -10.28 -8.52
C SER A 129 1.50 -11.32 -9.53
N LYS A 130 0.37 -11.07 -10.21
CA LYS A 130 -0.14 -11.95 -11.28
C LYS A 130 0.80 -12.03 -12.48
N LYS A 131 1.49 -10.92 -12.82
CA LYS A 131 2.43 -10.88 -13.94
C LYS A 131 3.68 -11.74 -13.70
N VAL A 132 4.03 -12.02 -12.44
CA VAL A 132 5.21 -12.80 -12.08
C VAL A 132 5.16 -14.20 -12.68
N ALA A 133 4.03 -14.90 -12.55
CA ALA A 133 3.90 -16.27 -13.05
C ALA A 133 4.05 -16.33 -14.58
N SER A 134 3.34 -15.48 -15.30
CA SER A 134 3.43 -15.40 -16.76
C SER A 134 4.81 -14.94 -17.23
N GLY A 135 5.40 -13.94 -16.58
CA GLY A 135 6.72 -13.41 -16.94
C GLY A 135 7.84 -14.42 -16.69
N LYS A 136 7.75 -15.18 -15.59
CA LYS A 136 8.65 -16.29 -15.30
C LYS A 136 8.61 -17.36 -16.40
N GLU A 137 7.41 -17.78 -16.82
CA GLU A 137 7.26 -18.80 -17.86
C GLU A 137 7.86 -18.33 -19.19
N VAL A 138 7.59 -17.08 -19.58
CA VAL A 138 8.15 -16.48 -20.80
C VAL A 138 9.67 -16.41 -20.74
N ALA A 139 10.24 -15.95 -19.62
CA ALA A 139 11.69 -15.87 -19.45
C ALA A 139 12.35 -17.25 -19.52
N GLN A 140 11.76 -18.27 -18.87
CA GLN A 140 12.25 -19.65 -18.92
C GLN A 140 12.24 -20.22 -20.35
N LYS A 141 11.15 -20.01 -21.11
CA LYS A 141 11.07 -20.44 -22.52
C LYS A 141 12.15 -19.78 -23.38
N LYS A 142 12.41 -18.49 -23.18
CA LYS A 142 13.48 -17.78 -23.90
C LYS A 142 14.87 -18.33 -23.59
N ILE A 143 15.16 -18.62 -22.32
CA ILE A 143 16.42 -19.22 -21.89
C ILE A 143 16.58 -20.61 -22.52
N ALA A 144 15.54 -21.44 -22.47
CA ALA A 144 15.56 -22.78 -23.06
C ALA A 144 15.78 -22.74 -24.59
N ALA A 145 15.09 -21.83 -25.29
CA ALA A 145 15.25 -21.64 -26.73
C ALA A 145 16.70 -21.26 -27.09
N LYS A 146 17.32 -20.33 -26.34
CA LYS A 146 18.73 -19.94 -26.54
C LYS A 146 19.71 -21.08 -26.31
N LEU A 147 19.45 -21.93 -25.32
CA LEU A 147 20.26 -23.12 -25.06
C LEU A 147 20.14 -24.13 -26.20
N ILE A 148 18.94 -24.32 -26.75
CA ILE A 148 18.71 -25.22 -27.89
C ILE A 148 19.43 -24.68 -29.13
N THR A 149 19.24 -23.40 -29.49
CA THR A 149 19.89 -22.81 -30.66
C THR A 149 21.41 -22.83 -30.53
N SER A 150 21.96 -22.46 -29.37
CA SER A 150 23.40 -22.52 -29.13
C SER A 150 23.97 -23.94 -29.25
N LYS A 151 23.22 -24.96 -28.81
CA LYS A 151 23.64 -26.36 -28.98
C LYS A 151 23.58 -26.77 -30.44
N MET A 152 22.51 -26.41 -31.16
CA MET A 152 22.37 -26.70 -32.59
C MET A 152 23.51 -26.05 -33.38
N ASP A 153 23.77 -24.77 -33.18
CA ASP A 153 24.86 -24.04 -33.83
C ASP A 153 26.22 -24.70 -33.56
N ALA A 154 26.47 -25.17 -32.33
CA ALA A 154 27.69 -25.89 -31.99
C ALA A 154 27.82 -27.28 -32.63
N THR A 155 26.71 -27.94 -32.97
CA THR A 155 26.72 -29.24 -33.69
C THR A 155 26.84 -29.11 -35.21
N PHE A 156 26.53 -27.94 -35.78
CA PHE A 156 26.51 -27.72 -37.23
C PHE A 156 27.56 -26.70 -37.72
N ALA A 157 28.40 -26.17 -36.82
CA ALA A 157 29.59 -25.36 -37.12
C ALA A 157 30.84 -26.23 -37.21
#